data_AF-A0A5K8AAB2-F1
#
_entry.id   AF-A0A5K8AAB2-F1
#
_cell.length_a   1.000
_cell.length_b   1.000
_cell.length_c   1.000
_cell.angle_alpha   90.00
_cell.angle_beta   90.00
_cell.angle_gamma   90.00
#
_symmetry.space_group_name_H-M   'P 1'
#
loop_
_entity.id
_entity.type
_entity.pdbx_description
1 polymer ?
#
loop_
_entity_poly.entity_id
_entity_poly.type
_entity_poly.pdbx_seq_one_letter_code
_entity_poly.pdbx_strand_id
1 'polypeptide(L)'
;MNDSLIDVVIPKENAVFWMDDRGRWHNRHGRFEHKRIIDHFNQAIRRDGDGYYVTQVRGNVREKVYFHYADTPLFVVRIIEKTDLKGVLNTGEAIIIDPPALCIENDQLYQVRGVERIKFSDRALLTLASHLKETANGLIFQMGDRSWPIPENSDCCAT
;
A
#
# COMPACT_ATOMS: atom_id res chain seq x y z
N MET A 1 -2.20 -19.92 32.00
CA MET A 1 -2.80 -20.75 30.95
C MET A 1 -2.32 -20.19 29.64
N ASN A 2 -1.53 -20.96 28.87
CA ASN A 2 -1.15 -20.58 27.51
C ASN A 2 -2.37 -20.83 26.63
N ASP A 3 -3.28 -19.85 26.54
CA ASP A 3 -4.34 -19.91 25.54
C ASP A 3 -3.72 -19.59 24.18
N SER A 4 -3.19 -20.63 23.55
CA SER A 4 -2.84 -20.59 22.13
C SER A 4 -4.12 -20.34 21.34
N LEU A 5 -4.16 -19.24 20.59
CA LEU A 5 -5.29 -18.93 19.72
C LEU A 5 -5.46 -20.03 18.67
N ILE A 6 -6.70 -20.37 18.35
CA ILE A 6 -7.04 -21.25 17.23
C ILE A 6 -6.90 -20.43 15.94
N ASP A 7 -6.02 -20.83 15.04
CA ASP A 7 -5.86 -20.17 13.74
C ASP A 7 -6.89 -20.73 12.73
N VAL A 8 -7.68 -19.85 12.12
CA VAL A 8 -8.64 -20.18 11.05
C VAL A 8 -8.28 -19.38 9.81
N VAL A 9 -8.12 -20.06 8.68
CA VAL A 9 -7.85 -19.44 7.37
C VAL A 9 -9.14 -19.32 6.59
N ILE A 10 -9.47 -18.09 6.18
CA ILE A 10 -10.62 -17.77 5.34
C ILE A 10 -10.06 -17.39 3.95
N PRO A 11 -10.40 -18.17 2.90
CA PRO A 11 -9.89 -17.90 1.57
C PRO A 11 -10.59 -16.68 0.94
N LYS A 12 -9.99 -16.17 -0.13
CA LYS A 12 -10.33 -14.88 -0.75
C LYS A 12 -11.81 -14.81 -1.19
N GLU A 13 -12.31 -15.90 -1.76
CA GLU A 13 -13.68 -16.08 -2.24
C GLU A 13 -14.74 -16.00 -1.14
N ASN A 14 -14.35 -16.23 0.12
CA ASN A 14 -15.22 -16.15 1.29
C ASN A 14 -15.10 -14.81 2.04
N ALA A 15 -14.24 -13.90 1.58
CA ALA A 15 -14.10 -12.59 2.18
C ALA A 15 -15.34 -11.72 1.92
N VAL A 16 -15.93 -11.20 3.00
CA VAL A 16 -17.09 -10.31 2.94
C VAL A 16 -16.72 -8.83 2.79
N PHE A 17 -15.45 -8.54 2.57
CA PHE A 17 -14.89 -7.21 2.40
C PHE A 17 -13.79 -7.21 1.35
N TRP A 18 -13.55 -6.04 0.74
CA TRP A 18 -12.53 -5.84 -0.28
C TRP A 18 -12.00 -4.41 -0.25
N MET A 19 -10.89 -4.17 -0.94
CA MET A 19 -10.29 -2.85 -1.10
C MET A 19 -10.41 -2.37 -2.55
N ASP A 20 -10.80 -1.11 -2.75
CA ASP A 20 -10.80 -0.50 -4.08
C ASP A 20 -9.41 0.02 -4.51
N ASP A 21 -9.34 0.56 -5.71
CA ASP A 21 -8.15 1.10 -6.38
C ASP A 21 -7.54 2.34 -5.68
N ARG A 22 -8.28 2.93 -4.73
CA ARG A 22 -7.87 4.09 -3.92
C ARG A 22 -7.61 3.72 -2.46
N GLY A 23 -7.55 2.43 -2.14
CA GLY A 23 -7.25 1.97 -0.79
C GLY A 23 -8.41 2.07 0.19
N ARG A 24 -9.65 2.21 -0.31
CA ARG A 24 -10.85 2.30 0.53
C ARG A 24 -11.44 0.91 0.71
N TRP A 25 -11.76 0.57 1.95
CA TRP A 25 -12.41 -0.70 2.29
C TRP A 25 -13.92 -0.63 2.03
N HIS A 26 -14.46 -1.72 1.51
CA HIS A 26 -15.88 -1.91 1.22
C HIS A 26 -16.36 -3.28 1.70
N ASN A 27 -17.65 -3.40 1.95
CA ASN A 27 -18.37 -4.66 2.10
C ASN A 27 -19.71 -4.60 1.36
N ARG A 28 -20.55 -5.64 1.51
CA ARG A 28 -21.90 -5.67 0.92
C ARG A 28 -22.81 -4.50 1.30
N HIS A 29 -22.50 -3.78 2.38
CA HIS A 29 -23.26 -2.62 2.86
C HIS A 29 -22.64 -1.28 2.40
N GLY A 30 -21.58 -1.31 1.60
CA GLY A 30 -20.90 -0.15 1.06
C GLY A 30 -19.53 0.10 1.68
N ARG A 31 -19.06 1.34 1.55
CA ARG A 31 -17.73 1.77 2.01
C ARG A 31 -17.66 1.83 3.53
N PHE A 32 -16.55 1.41 4.11
CA PHE A 32 -16.28 1.65 5.52
C PHE A 32 -16.12 3.15 5.78
N GLU A 33 -16.81 3.68 6.80
CA GLU A 33 -16.76 5.12 7.13
C GLU A 33 -16.06 5.40 8.46
N HIS A 34 -16.09 4.44 9.38
CA HIS A 34 -15.48 4.61 10.69
C HIS A 34 -13.96 4.47 10.61
N LYS A 35 -13.25 5.59 10.79
CA LYS A 35 -11.78 5.65 10.76
C LYS A 35 -11.10 4.56 11.60
N ARG A 36 -11.59 4.29 12.81
CA ARG A 36 -11.01 3.26 13.68
C ARG A 36 -11.07 1.86 13.06
N ILE A 37 -12.14 1.54 12.33
CA ILE A 37 -12.28 0.26 11.61
C ILE A 37 -11.29 0.22 10.45
N ILE A 38 -11.23 1.30 9.66
CA ILE A 38 -10.30 1.41 8.51
C ILE A 38 -8.85 1.27 8.98
N ASP A 39 -8.45 2.00 10.02
CA ASP A 39 -7.11 1.95 10.61
C ASP A 39 -6.78 0.53 11.09
N HIS A 40 -7.72 -0.12 11.77
CA HIS A 40 -7.55 -1.49 12.25
C HIS A 40 -7.33 -2.47 11.09
N PHE A 41 -8.15 -2.41 10.05
CA PHE A 41 -8.00 -3.26 8.86
C PHE A 41 -6.67 -3.01 8.16
N ASN A 42 -6.28 -1.75 7.96
CA ASN A 42 -5.02 -1.41 7.32
C ASN A 42 -3.81 -1.92 8.12
N GLN A 43 -3.80 -1.72 9.45
CA GLN A 43 -2.73 -2.21 10.32
C GLN A 43 -2.65 -3.74 10.39
N ALA A 44 -3.74 -4.43 10.06
CA ALA A 44 -3.82 -5.88 10.02
C ALA A 44 -3.33 -6.49 8.70
N ILE A 45 -3.08 -5.70 7.65
CA ILE A 45 -2.61 -6.20 6.35
C ILE A 45 -1.24 -6.85 6.51
N ARG A 46 -1.12 -8.08 6.02
CA ARG A 46 0.11 -8.87 5.94
C ARG A 46 0.15 -9.58 4.58
N ARG A 47 1.32 -10.13 4.25
CA ARG A 47 1.55 -10.85 3.00
C ARG A 47 2.30 -12.15 3.30
N ASP A 48 1.98 -13.21 2.56
CA ASP A 48 2.79 -14.43 2.48
C ASP A 48 2.78 -15.00 1.06
N GLY A 49 3.14 -16.28 0.89
CA GLY A 49 3.22 -16.94 -0.42
C GLY A 49 1.91 -16.90 -1.22
N ASP A 50 0.76 -16.91 -0.54
CA ASP A 50 -0.56 -16.98 -1.19
C ASP A 50 -1.19 -15.59 -1.43
N GLY A 51 -0.51 -14.53 -1.00
CA GLY A 51 -0.91 -13.15 -1.25
C GLY A 51 -1.18 -12.34 0.02
N TYR A 52 -1.99 -11.30 -0.11
CA TYR A 52 -2.32 -10.39 0.99
C TYR A 52 -3.53 -10.86 1.78
N TYR A 53 -3.44 -10.72 3.10
CA TYR A 53 -4.49 -11.05 4.04
C TYR A 53 -4.55 -10.04 5.18
N VAL A 54 -5.66 -10.04 5.93
CA VAL A 54 -5.76 -9.35 7.23
C VAL A 54 -5.87 -10.37 8.35
N THR A 55 -5.31 -10.05 9.51
CA THR A 55 -5.52 -10.85 10.73
C THR A 55 -6.52 -10.20 11.66
N GLN A 56 -7.45 -10.97 12.20
CA GLN A 56 -8.42 -10.53 13.20
C GLN A 56 -8.42 -11.50 14.37
N VAL A 57 -8.60 -11.00 15.59
CA VAL A 57 -8.77 -11.85 16.78
C VAL A 57 -10.19 -11.69 17.29
N ARG A 58 -10.92 -12.79 17.39
CA ARG A 58 -12.28 -12.88 17.92
C ARG A 58 -12.33 -13.94 19.02
N GLY A 59 -12.35 -13.49 20.28
CA GLY A 59 -12.26 -14.40 21.42
C GLY A 59 -10.94 -15.18 21.41
N ASN A 60 -11.02 -16.50 21.33
CA ASN A 60 -9.86 -17.40 21.25
C ASN A 60 -9.48 -17.80 19.81
N VAL A 61 -10.11 -17.21 18.79
CA VAL A 61 -9.83 -17.49 17.38
C VAL A 61 -9.05 -16.34 16.76
N ARG A 62 -7.98 -16.66 16.02
CA ARG A 62 -7.31 -15.75 15.10
C ARG A 62 -7.72 -16.11 13.67
N GLU A 63 -8.43 -15.21 13.02
CA GLU A 63 -8.83 -15.32 11.63
C GLU A 63 -7.74 -14.72 10.75
N LYS A 64 -7.30 -15.48 9.75
CA LYS A 64 -6.45 -15.03 8.64
C LYS A 64 -7.32 -14.98 7.39
N VAL A 65 -7.65 -13.78 6.94
CA VAL A 65 -8.61 -13.56 5.85
C VAL A 65 -7.91 -12.98 4.64
N TYR A 66 -7.72 -13.80 3.60
CA TYR A 66 -7.32 -13.29 2.30
C TYR A 66 -8.45 -12.44 1.72
N PHE A 67 -8.15 -11.34 1.03
CA PHE A 67 -9.18 -10.40 0.58
C PHE A 67 -8.94 -9.91 -0.85
N HIS A 68 -10.02 -9.49 -1.52
CA HIS A 68 -9.95 -8.88 -2.83
C HIS A 68 -9.46 -7.43 -2.74
N TYR A 69 -8.58 -7.04 -3.66
CA TYR A 69 -8.14 -5.66 -3.87
C TYR A 69 -8.07 -5.38 -5.37
N ALA A 70 -8.39 -4.15 -5.78
CA ALA A 70 -8.47 -3.80 -7.20
C ALA A 70 -7.11 -3.52 -7.86
N ASP A 71 -6.15 -2.98 -7.11
CA ASP A 71 -4.83 -2.57 -7.61
C ASP A 71 -3.72 -3.14 -6.70
N THR A 72 -3.46 -2.48 -5.58
CA THR A 72 -2.56 -2.95 -4.52
C THR A 72 -3.20 -2.66 -3.15
N PRO A 73 -2.92 -3.44 -2.10
CA PRO A 73 -3.36 -3.11 -0.75
C PRO A 73 -2.42 -2.15 0.00
N LEU A 74 -1.25 -1.80 -0.57
CA LEU A 74 -0.25 -0.96 0.08
C LEU A 74 -0.22 0.43 -0.52
N PHE A 75 -0.47 1.43 0.32
CA PHE A 75 -0.49 2.84 -0.07
C PHE A 75 0.43 3.67 0.80
N VAL A 76 1.28 4.50 0.19
CA VAL A 76 1.91 5.61 0.90
C VAL A 76 0.84 6.67 1.17
N VAL A 77 0.51 6.87 2.45
CA VAL A 77 -0.55 7.80 2.89
C VAL A 77 -0.01 9.09 3.50
N ARG A 78 1.29 9.12 3.82
CA ARG A 78 1.97 10.28 4.39
C ARG A 78 3.45 10.25 4.03
N ILE A 79 4.01 11.41 3.70
CA ILE A 79 5.45 11.62 3.53
C ILE A 79 6.02 12.25 4.80
N ILE A 80 7.22 11.85 5.20
CA ILE A 80 8.00 12.44 6.29
C ILE A 80 9.31 12.95 5.68
N GLU A 81 9.45 14.27 5.66
CA GLU A 81 10.65 14.99 5.23
C GLU A 81 11.47 15.39 6.45
N LYS A 82 12.51 14.62 6.77
CA LYS A 82 13.50 14.96 7.80
C LYS A 82 14.91 14.79 7.22
N THR A 83 15.74 13.96 7.83
CA THR A 83 17.09 13.63 7.33
C THR A 83 16.99 12.77 6.06
N ASP A 84 16.06 11.82 6.03
CA ASP A 84 15.71 11.04 4.85
C ASP A 84 14.26 11.32 4.46
N LEU A 85 13.95 11.13 3.19
CA LEU A 85 12.59 11.16 2.67
C LEU A 85 11.93 9.78 2.87
N LYS A 86 10.93 9.71 3.75
CA LYS A 86 10.24 8.45 4.11
C LYS A 86 8.77 8.50 3.74
N GLY A 87 8.25 7.40 3.22
CA GLY A 87 6.83 7.15 3.06
C GLY A 87 6.28 6.35 4.24
N VAL A 88 5.11 6.72 4.76
CA VAL A 88 4.36 5.91 5.74
C VAL A 88 3.22 5.23 5.01
N LEU A 89 3.19 3.91 5.10
CA LEU A 89 2.15 3.09 4.51
C LEU A 89 0.84 3.18 5.28
N ASN A 90 -0.27 2.83 4.64
CA ASN A 90 -1.58 2.64 5.30
C ASN A 90 -1.49 1.65 6.47
N THR A 91 -0.60 0.66 6.41
CA THR A 91 -0.30 -0.30 7.48
C THR A 91 0.37 0.34 8.71
N GLY A 92 0.91 1.56 8.58
CA GLY A 92 1.71 2.26 9.58
C GLY A 92 3.22 2.02 9.45
N GLU A 93 3.65 1.09 8.60
CA GLU A 93 5.06 0.86 8.29
C GLU A 93 5.69 2.10 7.65
N ALA A 94 6.92 2.44 8.04
CA ALA A 94 7.70 3.49 7.38
C ALA A 94 8.72 2.86 6.41
N ILE A 95 8.73 3.34 5.17
CA ILE A 95 9.64 2.91 4.11
C ILE A 95 10.50 4.09 3.64
N ILE A 96 11.69 3.79 3.13
CA ILE A 96 12.49 4.78 2.39
C ILE A 96 11.85 4.96 1.01
N ILE A 97 11.70 6.22 0.58
CA ILE A 97 11.39 6.50 -0.82
C ILE A 97 12.67 6.30 -1.60
N ASP A 98 12.69 5.29 -2.47
CA ASP A 98 13.86 4.89 -3.24
C ASP A 98 13.66 5.27 -4.71
N PRO A 99 14.26 6.38 -5.19
CA PRO A 99 13.98 6.90 -6.53
C PRO A 99 14.18 5.88 -7.69
N PRO A 100 15.22 5.03 -7.70
CA PRO A 100 15.37 3.96 -8.69
C PRO A 100 14.25 2.92 -8.70
N ALA A 101 13.48 2.80 -7.62
CA ALA A 101 12.37 1.87 -7.51
C ALA A 101 11.00 2.50 -7.84
N LEU A 102 10.98 3.79 -8.21
CA LEU A 102 9.77 4.49 -8.64
C LEU A 102 9.42 4.16 -10.09
N CYS A 103 8.13 4.12 -10.38
CA CYS A 103 7.61 3.96 -11.74
C CYS A 103 6.20 4.55 -11.85
N ILE A 104 5.81 4.89 -13.08
CA ILE A 104 4.45 5.33 -13.42
C ILE A 104 3.77 4.23 -14.22
N GLU A 105 2.52 3.94 -13.87
CA GLU A 105 1.63 3.07 -14.64
C GLU A 105 0.21 3.63 -14.53
N ASN A 106 -0.48 3.80 -15.66
CA ASN A 106 -1.84 4.37 -15.72
C ASN A 106 -2.00 5.70 -14.95
N ASP A 107 -1.07 6.64 -15.14
CA ASP A 107 -1.01 7.95 -14.45
C ASP A 107 -0.93 7.87 -12.92
N GLN A 108 -0.53 6.72 -12.38
CA GLN A 108 -0.34 6.52 -10.95
C GLN A 108 1.13 6.26 -10.65
N LEU A 109 1.65 6.88 -9.58
CA LEU A 109 3.01 6.66 -9.11
C LEU A 109 3.05 5.47 -8.15
N TYR A 110 4.02 4.60 -8.37
CA TYR A 110 4.30 3.45 -7.51
C TYR A 110 5.78 3.43 -7.10
N GLN A 111 6.04 2.73 -6.00
CA GLN A 111 7.35 2.19 -5.67
C GLN A 111 7.27 0.67 -5.61
N VAL A 112 8.27 0.00 -6.17
CA VAL A 112 8.37 -1.48 -6.13
C VAL A 112 9.36 -1.90 -5.06
N ARG A 113 8.96 -2.84 -4.20
CA ARG A 113 9.79 -3.41 -3.14
C ARG A 113 9.72 -4.93 -3.22
N GLY A 114 10.70 -5.53 -3.90
CA GLY A 114 10.63 -6.96 -4.23
C GLY A 114 9.38 -7.24 -5.05
N VAL A 115 8.50 -8.09 -4.53
CA VAL A 115 7.21 -8.43 -5.17
C VAL A 115 6.05 -7.50 -4.77
N GLU A 116 6.31 -6.53 -3.89
CA GLU A 116 5.28 -5.61 -3.41
C GLU A 116 5.22 -4.36 -4.28
N ARG A 117 4.02 -4.05 -4.77
CA ARG A 117 3.72 -2.79 -5.44
C ARG A 117 3.09 -1.84 -4.45
N ILE A 118 3.65 -0.64 -4.29
CA ILE A 118 3.20 0.33 -3.29
C ILE A 118 2.77 1.59 -4.01
N LYS A 119 1.49 1.96 -3.89
CA LYS A 119 0.92 3.12 -4.59
C LYS A 119 1.03 4.39 -3.76
N PHE A 120 1.34 5.52 -4.38
CA PHE A 120 1.28 6.80 -3.70
C PHE A 120 -0.15 7.34 -3.74
N SER A 121 -0.73 7.62 -2.57
CA SER A 121 -2.03 8.28 -2.50
C SER A 121 -1.95 9.74 -2.95
N ASP A 122 -3.06 10.32 -3.40
CA ASP A 122 -3.15 11.74 -3.77
C ASP A 122 -2.55 12.66 -2.70
N ARG A 123 -2.84 12.39 -1.42
CA ARG A 123 -2.31 13.16 -0.30
C ARG A 123 -0.78 13.06 -0.20
N ALA A 124 -0.22 11.87 -0.39
CA ALA A 124 1.22 11.67 -0.38
C ALA A 124 1.87 12.36 -1.58
N LEU A 125 1.25 12.28 -2.77
CA LEU A 125 1.70 12.95 -3.98
C LEU A 125 1.75 14.47 -3.83
N LEU A 126 0.75 15.08 -3.18
CA LEU A 126 0.76 16.52 -2.90
C LEU A 126 1.98 16.96 -2.08
N THR A 127 2.44 16.12 -1.15
CA THR A 127 3.65 16.40 -0.37
C THR A 127 4.90 16.10 -1.19
N LEU A 128 4.90 15.01 -1.96
CA LEU A 128 6.01 14.58 -2.81
C LEU A 128 6.24 15.50 -4.03
N ALA A 129 5.25 16.32 -4.40
CA ALA A 129 5.28 17.13 -5.62
C ALA A 129 6.49 18.07 -5.71
N SER A 130 7.03 18.55 -4.59
CA SER A 130 8.26 19.36 -4.55
C SER A 130 9.50 18.61 -5.07
N HIS A 131 9.46 17.28 -5.04
CA HIS A 131 10.49 16.38 -5.54
C HIS A 131 10.19 15.84 -6.94
N LEU A 132 9.03 16.14 -7.52
CA LEU A 132 8.65 15.68 -8.85
C LEU A 132 8.79 16.84 -9.84
N LYS A 133 9.50 16.60 -10.94
CA LYS A 133 9.70 17.61 -11.98
C LYS A 133 9.39 17.03 -13.34
N GLU A 134 8.55 17.73 -14.08
CA GLU A 134 8.27 17.39 -15.46
C GLU A 134 9.37 17.92 -16.38
N THR A 135 9.79 17.09 -17.33
CA THR A 135 10.80 17.41 -18.33
C THR A 135 10.31 17.01 -19.72
N ALA A 136 11.02 17.41 -20.77
CA ALA A 136 10.72 16.97 -22.13
C ALA A 136 10.79 15.44 -22.31
N ASN A 137 11.48 14.73 -21.40
CA ASN A 137 11.66 13.28 -21.45
C ASN A 137 10.82 12.55 -20.40
N GLY A 138 9.78 13.19 -19.85
CA GLY A 138 8.91 12.62 -18.82
C GLY A 138 9.20 13.13 -17.41
N LEU A 139 8.66 12.43 -16.42
CA LEU A 139 8.76 12.81 -15.00
C LEU A 139 10.10 12.37 -14.40
N ILE A 140 10.74 13.25 -13.64
CA ILE A 140 11.92 12.93 -12.86
C ILE A 140 11.65 13.14 -11.37
N PHE A 141 12.29 12.32 -10.55
CA PHE A 141 12.43 12.51 -9.12
C PHE A 141 13.69 13.33 -8.83
N GLN A 142 13.61 14.38 -8.02
CA GLN A 142 14.72 15.26 -7.67
C GLN A 142 14.93 15.33 -6.16
N MET A 143 16.17 15.10 -5.71
CA MET A 143 16.57 15.22 -4.31
C MET A 143 17.95 15.89 -4.23
N GLY A 144 17.96 17.15 -3.76
CA GLY A 144 19.15 18.00 -3.83
C GLY A 144 19.61 18.16 -5.29
N ASP A 145 20.90 17.90 -5.53
CA ASP A 145 21.52 17.99 -6.86
C ASP A 145 21.37 16.71 -7.70
N ARG A 146 20.76 15.66 -7.15
CA ARG A 146 20.55 14.39 -7.85
C ARG A 146 19.16 14.33 -8.45
N SER A 147 19.08 13.70 -9.62
CA SER A 147 17.82 13.42 -10.28
C SER A 147 17.79 11.99 -10.82
N TRP A 148 16.59 11.41 -10.86
CA TRP A 148 16.33 10.07 -11.36
C TRP A 148 15.11 10.12 -12.28
N PRO A 149 15.19 9.61 -13.52
CA PRO A 149 14.00 9.48 -14.35
C PRO A 149 13.04 8.46 -13.71
N ILE A 150 11.74 8.76 -13.77
CA ILE A 150 10.69 7.83 -13.36
C ILE A 150 10.14 7.18 -14.65
N PRO A 151 10.39 5.89 -14.89
CA PRO A 151 9.94 5.23 -16.10
C PRO A 151 8.41 5.09 -16.11
N GLU A 152 7.81 5.30 -17.30
CA GLU A 152 6.45 4.87 -17.60
C GLU A 152 6.52 3.41 -18.08
N ASN A 153 6.05 2.48 -17.25
CA ASN A 153 6.05 1.06 -17.57
C ASN A 153 4.61 0.54 -17.50
N SER A 154 4.20 -0.20 -18.53
CA SER A 154 2.90 -0.89 -18.54
C SER A 154 2.77 -1.96 -17.45
N ASP A 155 3.92 -2.46 -16.95
CA ASP A 155 4.01 -3.40 -15.85
C ASP A 155 5.15 -2.96 -14.91
N CYS A 156 4.84 -2.13 -13.93
CA CYS A 156 5.79 -1.77 -12.87
C CYS A 156 6.42 -2.98 -12.16
N CYS A 157 5.81 -4.18 -12.25
CA CYS A 157 6.25 -5.41 -11.59
C CYS A 157 6.83 -6.48 -12.53
N ALA A 158 7.11 -6.20 -13.80
CA ALA A 158 7.63 -7.21 -14.72
C ALA A 158 9.13 -7.49 -14.52
N THR A 159 9.47 -8.28 -13.51
CA THR A 159 10.60 -9.23 -13.51
C THR A 159 10.33 -10.38 -12.57
#